data_AF-A0A4P9WY49-F1
#
_entry.id   AF-A0A4P9WY49-F1
#
_cell.length_a   1.000
_cell.length_b   1.000
_cell.length_c   1.000
_cell.angle_alpha   90.00
_cell.angle_beta   90.00
_cell.angle_gamma   90.00
#
_symmetry.space_group_name_H-M   'P 1'
#
loop_
_entity.id
_entity.type
_entity.pdbx_description
1 polymer ?
#
loop_
_entity_poly.entity_id
_entity_poly.type
_entity_poly.pdbx_seq_one_letter_code
_entity_poly.pdbx_strand_id
1 'polypeptide(L)'
;MDAIKAVQFYLNRMLSDVPGMKVLLLDDETTTIISLAYTQSQLLAKEVFLIDKLSNVSREKMKHMKCVCFLRPMDDAIQAVIDELRDPKYMKYYLYFTNTLRKSSLERLAEADEFEAVCEVQEYYADYLAINPTLCALPLLGPEHPLTGEQPQVWDARALNRSVEGVLAILLSLKKKPLIRYERQSPLAKKVASEVQYQIGQEGQLFDFRKADTPPILLIVDRMSDPVTPLLTQWTYQAMVHELIGIVNGRVDLSYVKDARPELRDIVLSCEHDTFYRQNMFLDLGDLGANIKTYVEEYQVKHKSNMQIESITDMKRFMEDYPDFRKLSGNVTKHVTLVGELSRLVGEQQLMAVGELEQNLAAVDSHATDLRALQALLETPGIPDSAKLRLVLLYALRYERHPNSALPQLTDALARGGLSEGKMRLVADLLAAARPEQRAEDHGDPADVFARTKH
;
A
#
# COMPACT_ATOMS: atom_id res chain seq x y z
N MET A 1 -1.16 18.88 1.48
CA MET A 1 -1.67 17.81 0.61
C MET A 1 -1.67 16.57 1.47
N ASP A 2 -2.84 16.17 1.95
CA ASP A 2 -2.99 15.07 2.91
C ASP A 2 -4.08 14.15 2.38
N ALA A 3 -3.65 12.99 1.89
CA ALA A 3 -4.51 12.02 1.24
C ALA A 3 -5.53 11.40 2.20
N ILE A 4 -5.12 11.15 3.45
CA ILE A 4 -5.97 10.57 4.48
C ILE A 4 -7.08 11.56 4.83
N LYS A 5 -6.73 12.83 5.06
CA LYS A 5 -7.74 13.87 5.35
C LYS A 5 -8.68 14.11 4.19
N ALA A 6 -8.21 13.99 2.94
CA ALA A 6 -9.07 14.10 1.76
C ALA A 6 -10.13 12.98 1.73
N VAL A 7 -9.74 11.73 1.96
CA VAL A 7 -10.70 10.61 2.06
C VAL A 7 -11.63 10.79 3.28
N GLN A 8 -11.08 11.15 4.43
CA GLN A 8 -11.86 11.40 5.64
C GLN A 8 -12.87 12.53 5.45
N PHE A 9 -12.57 13.56 4.65
CA PHE A 9 -13.50 14.63 4.34
C PHE A 9 -14.73 14.13 3.59
N TYR A 10 -14.54 13.28 2.57
CA TYR A 10 -15.65 12.66 1.84
C TYR A 10 -16.49 11.76 2.75
N LEU A 11 -15.84 10.86 3.50
CA LEU A 11 -16.53 9.97 4.43
C LEU A 11 -17.26 10.74 5.54
N ASN A 12 -16.69 11.86 6.01
CA ASN A 12 -17.35 12.72 6.99
C ASN A 12 -18.66 13.28 6.43
N ARG A 13 -18.65 13.85 5.22
CA ARG A 13 -19.86 14.38 4.59
C ARG A 13 -20.89 13.28 4.36
N MET A 14 -20.46 12.18 3.74
CA MET A 14 -21.29 11.00 3.47
C MET A 14 -22.11 10.55 4.69
N LEU A 15 -21.44 10.45 5.85
CA LEU A 15 -22.04 9.89 7.05
C LEU A 15 -22.74 10.93 7.92
N SER A 16 -22.34 12.20 7.85
CA SER A 16 -22.94 13.28 8.65
C SER A 16 -24.15 13.94 7.99
N ASP A 17 -24.23 13.94 6.67
CA ASP A 17 -25.36 14.55 5.93
C ASP A 17 -26.63 13.69 6.03
N VAL A 18 -26.48 12.38 6.32
CA VAL A 18 -27.59 11.45 6.55
C VAL A 18 -27.87 11.35 8.05
N PRO A 19 -29.01 11.80 8.58
CA PRO A 19 -29.30 11.72 10.02
C PRO A 19 -29.96 10.38 10.41
N GLY A 20 -29.70 9.89 11.64
CA GLY A 20 -30.38 8.75 12.23
C GLY A 20 -29.68 7.41 12.02
N MET A 21 -30.35 6.29 12.31
CA MET A 21 -29.72 4.97 12.27
C MET A 21 -29.37 4.54 10.84
N LYS A 22 -28.08 4.27 10.60
CA LYS A 22 -27.51 3.96 9.28
C LYS A 22 -26.97 2.53 9.18
N VAL A 23 -27.16 1.94 8.02
CA VAL A 23 -26.42 0.77 7.53
C VAL A 23 -25.48 1.24 6.44
N LEU A 24 -24.22 0.83 6.51
CA LEU A 24 -23.21 1.12 5.50
C LEU A 24 -23.00 -0.12 4.62
N LEU A 25 -23.32 0.01 3.33
CA LEU A 25 -23.08 -1.04 2.34
C LEU A 25 -21.87 -0.72 1.48
N LEU A 26 -20.97 -1.70 1.39
CA LEU A 26 -19.67 -1.56 0.74
C LEU A 26 -19.44 -2.67 -0.30
N ASP A 27 -18.49 -2.45 -1.19
CA ASP A 27 -17.88 -3.48 -2.02
C ASP A 27 -16.50 -3.87 -1.45
N ASP A 28 -15.81 -4.81 -2.09
CA ASP A 28 -14.52 -5.30 -1.60
C ASP A 28 -13.42 -4.22 -1.61
N GLU A 29 -13.42 -3.31 -2.58
CA GLU A 29 -12.44 -2.23 -2.65
C GLU A 29 -12.76 -1.12 -1.65
N THR A 30 -14.03 -0.68 -1.57
CA THR A 30 -14.46 0.38 -0.67
C THR A 30 -14.43 -0.02 0.79
N THR A 31 -14.61 -1.31 1.10
CA THR A 31 -14.34 -1.87 2.44
C THR A 31 -12.91 -1.59 2.87
N THR A 32 -11.94 -1.79 1.97
CA THR A 32 -10.53 -1.53 2.25
C THR A 32 -10.26 -0.04 2.42
N ILE A 33 -10.83 0.81 1.57
CA ILE A 33 -10.68 2.28 1.62
C ILE A 33 -11.18 2.83 2.97
N ILE A 34 -12.37 2.40 3.41
CA ILE A 34 -12.94 2.83 4.70
C ILE A 34 -12.12 2.31 5.87
N SER A 35 -11.65 1.06 5.80
CA SER A 35 -10.87 0.44 6.89
C SER A 35 -9.56 1.17 7.18
N LEU A 36 -8.96 1.81 6.18
CA LEU A 36 -7.75 2.63 6.34
C LEU A 36 -8.04 4.02 6.90
N ALA A 37 -9.23 4.57 6.65
CA ALA A 37 -9.57 5.95 6.99
C ALA A 37 -10.31 6.10 8.33
N TYR A 38 -11.09 5.08 8.75
CA TYR A 38 -11.97 5.10 9.91
C TYR A 38 -11.86 3.84 10.76
N THR A 39 -11.96 4.03 12.07
CA THR A 39 -12.19 2.94 13.03
C THR A 39 -13.68 2.63 13.18
N GLN A 40 -14.01 1.41 13.62
CA GLN A 40 -15.39 1.03 13.94
C GLN A 40 -16.04 1.95 14.97
N SER A 41 -15.29 2.39 15.99
CA SER A 41 -15.79 3.32 17.00
C SER A 41 -16.17 4.69 16.41
N GLN A 42 -15.41 5.17 15.42
CA GLN A 42 -15.73 6.43 14.72
C GLN A 42 -16.96 6.29 13.81
N LEU A 43 -17.15 5.13 13.18
CA LEU A 43 -18.35 4.85 12.38
C LEU A 43 -19.59 4.78 13.28
N LEU A 44 -19.48 4.11 14.44
CA LEU A 44 -20.55 4.03 15.43
C LEU A 44 -20.92 5.41 15.99
N ALA A 45 -19.92 6.27 16.25
CA ALA A 45 -20.14 7.65 16.67
C ALA A 45 -20.90 8.49 15.62
N LYS A 46 -20.93 8.04 14.36
CA LYS A 46 -21.71 8.62 13.26
C LYS A 46 -23.02 7.87 13.00
N GLU A 47 -23.51 7.12 13.99
CA GLU A 47 -24.78 6.37 13.94
C GLU A 47 -24.82 5.27 12.87
N VAL A 48 -23.64 4.79 12.43
CA VAL A 48 -23.53 3.59 11.58
C VAL A 48 -23.48 2.37 12.49
N PHE A 49 -24.58 1.64 12.56
CA PHE A 49 -24.71 0.48 13.45
C PHE A 49 -24.32 -0.83 12.80
N LEU A 50 -24.50 -0.93 11.48
CA LEU A 50 -24.22 -2.14 10.71
C LEU A 50 -23.38 -1.78 9.49
N ILE A 51 -22.40 -2.61 9.21
CA ILE A 51 -21.55 -2.55 8.03
C ILE A 51 -21.67 -3.92 7.37
N ASP A 52 -22.05 -3.94 6.10
CA ASP A 52 -22.19 -5.18 5.35
C ASP A 52 -21.74 -4.97 3.91
N LYS A 53 -21.53 -6.07 3.20
CA LYS A 53 -21.20 -6.04 1.78
C LYS A 53 -22.47 -6.07 0.94
N LEU A 54 -22.47 -5.32 -0.16
CA LEU A 54 -23.59 -5.34 -1.09
C LEU A 54 -23.82 -6.73 -1.70
N SER A 55 -22.73 -7.49 -1.91
CA SER A 55 -22.75 -8.88 -2.40
C SER A 55 -23.45 -9.87 -1.47
N ASN A 56 -23.66 -9.53 -0.19
CA ASN A 56 -24.35 -10.39 0.76
C ASN A 56 -25.87 -10.40 0.48
N VAL A 57 -26.35 -11.45 -0.19
CA VAL A 57 -27.79 -11.60 -0.52
C VAL A 57 -28.63 -11.93 0.72
N SER A 58 -28.05 -12.53 1.76
CA SER A 58 -28.74 -12.95 2.99
C SER A 58 -29.01 -11.82 4.00
N ARG A 59 -28.81 -10.55 3.63
CA ARG A 59 -29.13 -9.39 4.48
C ARG A 59 -30.62 -9.36 4.87
N GLU A 60 -30.90 -9.14 6.15
CA GLU A 60 -32.25 -9.00 6.70
C GLU A 60 -32.92 -7.69 6.29
N LYS A 61 -34.26 -7.70 6.18
CA LYS A 61 -35.04 -6.49 5.85
C LYS A 61 -35.20 -5.62 7.09
N MET A 62 -34.60 -4.43 7.07
CA MET A 62 -34.61 -3.46 8.17
C MET A 62 -35.16 -2.12 7.69
N LYS A 63 -36.49 -2.06 7.50
CA LYS A 63 -37.22 -0.88 6.99
C LYS A 63 -37.20 0.37 7.88
N HIS A 64 -36.63 0.28 9.09
CA HIS A 64 -36.43 1.43 9.99
C HIS A 64 -35.04 2.08 9.82
N MET A 65 -34.15 1.45 9.05
CA MET A 65 -32.78 1.91 8.84
C MET A 65 -32.65 2.65 7.51
N LYS A 66 -31.72 3.60 7.46
CA LYS A 66 -31.27 4.24 6.20
C LYS A 66 -30.01 3.54 5.70
N CYS A 67 -29.91 3.39 4.39
CA CYS A 67 -28.78 2.75 3.75
C CYS A 67 -27.86 3.79 3.10
N VAL A 68 -26.59 3.77 3.48
CA VAL A 68 -25.51 4.53 2.83
C VAL A 68 -24.70 3.53 2.02
N CYS A 69 -24.76 3.63 0.70
CA CYS A 69 -23.96 2.80 -0.19
C CYS A 69 -22.71 3.56 -0.58
N PHE A 70 -21.53 3.00 -0.36
CA PHE A 70 -20.26 3.55 -0.84
C PHE A 70 -19.57 2.52 -1.74
N LEU A 71 -19.60 2.75 -3.04
CA LEU A 71 -19.32 1.73 -4.07
C LEU A 71 -18.45 2.29 -5.18
N ARG A 72 -17.66 1.43 -5.83
CA ARG A 72 -17.04 1.76 -7.11
C ARG A 72 -18.08 1.66 -8.24
N PRO A 73 -18.05 2.52 -9.27
CA PRO A 73 -19.00 2.48 -10.38
C PRO A 73 -18.69 1.35 -11.39
N MET A 74 -18.53 0.11 -10.89
CA MET A 74 -18.33 -1.09 -11.71
C MET A 74 -19.67 -1.70 -12.14
N ASP A 75 -19.73 -2.34 -13.30
CA ASP A 75 -20.98 -2.91 -13.82
C ASP A 75 -21.62 -3.92 -12.85
N ASP A 76 -20.82 -4.74 -12.18
CA ASP A 76 -21.30 -5.71 -11.17
C ASP A 76 -21.89 -5.03 -9.93
N ALA A 77 -21.24 -3.96 -9.45
CA ALA A 77 -21.73 -3.18 -8.32
C ALA A 77 -23.03 -2.45 -8.66
N ILE A 78 -23.10 -1.84 -9.86
CA ILE A 78 -24.32 -1.20 -10.36
C ILE A 78 -25.46 -2.21 -10.50
N GLN A 79 -25.18 -3.41 -11.01
CA GLN A 79 -26.18 -4.47 -11.11
C GLN A 79 -26.68 -4.91 -9.73
N ALA A 80 -25.77 -5.07 -8.76
CA ALA A 80 -26.15 -5.41 -7.39
C ALA A 80 -26.99 -4.30 -6.71
N VAL A 81 -26.75 -3.02 -7.02
CA VAL A 81 -27.62 -1.93 -6.56
C VAL A 81 -28.99 -2.00 -7.25
N ILE A 82 -29.06 -2.27 -8.56
CA ILE A 82 -30.33 -2.44 -9.28
C ILE A 82 -31.17 -3.55 -8.64
N ASP A 83 -30.56 -4.69 -8.33
CA ASP A 83 -31.26 -5.81 -7.71
C ASP A 83 -31.68 -5.50 -6.27
N GLU A 84 -30.90 -4.70 -5.54
CA GLU A 84 -31.29 -4.17 -4.23
C GLU A 84 -32.48 -3.18 -4.32
N LEU A 85 -32.52 -2.30 -5.33
CA LEU A 85 -33.60 -1.31 -5.49
C LEU A 85 -34.94 -1.95 -5.93
N ARG A 86 -34.89 -3.11 -6.61
CA ARG A 86 -36.08 -3.90 -6.97
C ARG A 86 -36.77 -4.58 -5.79
N ASP A 87 -36.02 -4.93 -4.75
CA ASP A 87 -36.58 -5.42 -3.47
C ASP A 87 -35.88 -4.72 -2.30
N PRO A 88 -36.18 -3.44 -2.05
CA PRO A 88 -35.42 -2.62 -1.13
C PRO A 88 -35.51 -3.19 0.29
N LYS A 89 -34.37 -3.49 0.91
CA LYS A 89 -34.29 -3.99 2.29
C LYS A 89 -34.39 -2.88 3.33
N TYR A 90 -34.06 -1.65 2.95
CA TYR A 90 -34.01 -0.48 3.84
C TYR A 90 -35.08 0.56 3.48
N MET A 91 -35.21 1.60 4.31
CA MET A 91 -36.21 2.65 4.10
C MET A 91 -35.84 3.61 2.96
N LYS A 92 -34.58 4.03 2.94
CA LYS A 92 -34.04 5.09 2.07
C LYS A 92 -32.61 4.76 1.72
N TYR A 93 -32.19 5.09 0.50
CA TYR A 93 -30.86 4.84 -0.02
C TYR A 93 -30.15 6.14 -0.38
N TYR A 94 -28.89 6.24 0.03
CA TYR A 94 -27.98 7.31 -0.33
C TYR A 94 -26.80 6.66 -1.05
N LEU A 95 -26.68 6.92 -2.35
CA LEU A 95 -25.72 6.25 -3.23
C LEU A 95 -24.50 7.15 -3.45
N TYR A 96 -23.35 6.71 -2.96
CA TYR A 96 -22.08 7.41 -3.12
C TYR A 96 -21.12 6.55 -3.94
N PHE A 97 -20.62 7.11 -5.04
CA PHE A 97 -19.71 6.42 -5.94
C PHE A 97 -18.28 6.95 -5.84
N THR A 98 -17.28 6.07 -5.88
CA THR A 98 -15.86 6.46 -5.73
C THR A 98 -15.30 7.24 -6.92
N ASN A 99 -15.96 7.17 -8.08
CA ASN A 99 -15.53 7.77 -9.34
C ASN A 99 -16.73 8.23 -10.17
N THR A 100 -16.46 8.85 -11.33
CA THR A 100 -17.49 9.39 -12.23
C THR A 100 -18.42 8.29 -12.74
N LEU A 101 -19.73 8.54 -12.67
CA LEU A 101 -20.76 7.65 -13.16
C LEU A 101 -21.09 7.92 -14.63
N ARG A 102 -21.31 6.83 -15.38
CA ARG A 102 -21.86 6.94 -16.74
C ARG A 102 -23.34 7.30 -16.70
N LYS A 103 -23.79 8.16 -17.62
CA LYS A 103 -25.21 8.53 -17.75
C LYS A 103 -26.12 7.31 -17.94
N SER A 104 -25.68 6.32 -18.72
CA SER A 104 -26.40 5.05 -18.89
C SER A 104 -26.59 4.27 -17.58
N SER A 105 -25.63 4.35 -16.66
CA SER A 105 -25.75 3.69 -15.35
C SER A 105 -26.74 4.44 -14.45
N LEU A 106 -26.77 5.77 -14.50
CA LEU A 106 -27.78 6.57 -13.81
C LEU A 106 -29.19 6.30 -14.32
N GLU A 107 -29.38 6.21 -15.64
CA GLU A 107 -30.67 5.86 -16.25
C GLU A 107 -31.16 4.48 -15.80
N ARG A 108 -30.27 3.47 -15.78
CA ARG A 108 -30.60 2.12 -15.29
C ARG A 108 -30.96 2.10 -13.80
N LEU A 109 -30.27 2.89 -12.97
CA LEU A 109 -30.59 3.01 -11.55
C LEU A 109 -31.95 3.68 -11.33
N ALA A 110 -32.25 4.72 -12.11
CA ALA A 110 -33.53 5.43 -12.05
C ALA A 110 -34.71 4.55 -12.50
N GLU A 111 -34.52 3.72 -13.54
CA GLU A 111 -35.52 2.75 -13.99
C GLU A 111 -35.80 1.67 -12.92
N ALA A 112 -34.79 1.27 -12.15
CA ALA A 112 -34.91 0.23 -11.13
C ALA A 112 -35.56 0.73 -9.81
N ASP A 113 -35.55 2.04 -9.54
CA ASP A 113 -36.07 2.61 -8.29
C ASP A 113 -37.60 2.82 -8.34
N GLU A 114 -38.35 1.74 -8.54
CA GLU A 114 -39.82 1.77 -8.58
C GLU A 114 -40.45 2.24 -7.25
N PHE A 115 -39.70 2.12 -6.15
CA PHE A 115 -40.15 2.49 -4.81
C PHE A 115 -39.76 3.91 -4.39
N GLU A 116 -39.11 4.68 -5.27
CA GLU A 116 -38.61 6.04 -5.01
C GLU A 116 -37.77 6.10 -3.70
N ALA A 117 -36.99 5.05 -3.46
CA ALA A 117 -36.25 4.88 -2.22
C ALA A 117 -34.90 5.62 -2.25
N VAL A 118 -34.37 5.93 -3.44
CA VAL A 118 -33.11 6.68 -3.60
C VAL A 118 -33.35 8.15 -3.31
N CYS A 119 -32.67 8.65 -2.28
CA CYS A 119 -32.78 10.05 -1.86
C CYS A 119 -31.69 10.93 -2.47
N GLU A 120 -30.51 10.35 -2.73
CA GLU A 120 -29.33 11.10 -3.13
C GLU A 120 -28.38 10.19 -3.92
N VAL A 121 -27.77 10.76 -4.97
CA VAL A 121 -26.69 10.15 -5.72
C VAL A 121 -25.55 11.17 -5.83
N GLN A 122 -24.38 10.82 -5.32
CA GLN A 122 -23.20 11.69 -5.34
C GLN A 122 -21.92 10.94 -5.72
N GLU A 123 -20.98 11.69 -6.28
CA GLU A 123 -19.64 11.21 -6.64
C GLU A 123 -18.61 11.73 -5.64
N TYR A 124 -17.95 10.83 -4.93
CA TYR A 124 -16.86 11.12 -4.00
C TYR A 124 -15.59 10.45 -4.48
N TYR A 125 -14.66 11.25 -4.96
CA TYR A 125 -13.40 10.85 -5.59
C TYR A 125 -12.36 10.26 -4.60
N ALA A 126 -12.77 9.27 -3.82
CA ALA A 126 -11.96 8.50 -2.87
C ALA A 126 -11.73 7.08 -3.42
N ASP A 127 -11.09 6.98 -4.60
CA ASP A 127 -10.90 5.71 -5.33
C ASP A 127 -9.49 5.11 -5.20
N TYR A 128 -8.87 5.32 -4.04
CA TYR A 128 -7.50 4.92 -3.73
C TYR A 128 -7.32 4.60 -2.25
N LEU A 129 -6.29 3.83 -1.91
CA LEU A 129 -5.90 3.48 -0.56
C LEU A 129 -4.98 4.57 0.01
N ALA A 130 -5.44 5.34 1.00
CA ALA A 130 -4.62 6.33 1.69
C ALA A 130 -3.83 5.66 2.83
N ILE A 131 -2.56 5.31 2.59
CA ILE A 131 -1.72 4.58 3.54
C ILE A 131 -1.10 5.56 4.56
N ASN A 132 -0.45 6.61 4.05
CA ASN A 132 0.10 7.71 4.85
C ASN A 132 -0.44 9.05 4.28
N PRO A 133 -0.27 10.19 4.98
CA PRO A 133 -0.69 11.49 4.46
C PRO A 133 -0.15 11.82 3.07
N THR A 134 1.03 11.29 2.73
CA THR A 134 1.75 11.49 1.47
C THR A 134 1.94 10.21 0.65
N LEU A 135 1.33 9.08 1.04
CA LEU A 135 1.44 7.80 0.34
C LEU A 135 0.06 7.23 0.05
N CYS A 136 -0.24 7.06 -1.23
CA CYS A 136 -1.43 6.39 -1.72
C CYS A 136 -1.05 5.13 -2.50
N ALA A 137 -1.94 4.14 -2.50
CA ALA A 137 -1.84 2.98 -3.37
C ALA A 137 -3.15 2.77 -4.13
N LEU A 138 -3.07 2.14 -5.30
CA LEU A 138 -4.22 1.60 -6.00
C LEU A 138 -4.25 0.08 -5.78
N PRO A 139 -5.42 -0.53 -5.57
CA PRO A 139 -5.56 -1.98 -5.39
C PRO A 139 -5.42 -2.71 -6.75
N LEU A 140 -4.26 -2.55 -7.39
CA LEU A 140 -3.87 -3.15 -8.66
C LEU A 140 -2.99 -4.39 -8.46
N LEU A 141 -3.13 -5.07 -7.32
CA LEU A 141 -2.22 -6.14 -6.92
C LEU A 141 -2.81 -7.51 -7.25
N GLY A 142 -2.00 -8.33 -7.92
CA GLY A 142 -2.23 -9.77 -8.06
C GLY A 142 -2.08 -10.29 -9.49
N PRO A 143 -1.87 -11.61 -9.65
CA PRO A 143 -1.79 -12.25 -10.96
C PRO A 143 -3.10 -12.15 -11.76
N GLU A 144 -4.23 -11.86 -11.09
CA GLU A 144 -5.54 -11.66 -11.69
C GLU A 144 -5.68 -10.30 -12.40
N HIS A 145 -4.77 -9.36 -12.11
CA HIS A 145 -4.78 -8.00 -12.64
C HIS A 145 -3.39 -7.60 -13.15
N PRO A 146 -2.91 -8.20 -14.26
CA PRO A 146 -1.60 -7.86 -14.81
C PRO A 146 -1.59 -6.38 -15.27
N LEU A 147 -0.52 -5.65 -14.95
CA LEU A 147 -0.35 -4.26 -15.39
C LEU A 147 -0.15 -4.17 -16.91
N THR A 148 0.55 -5.17 -17.45
CA THR A 148 0.89 -5.28 -18.87
C THR A 148 0.06 -6.39 -19.52
N GLY A 149 -0.26 -6.20 -20.81
CA GLY A 149 -0.89 -7.24 -21.61
C GLY A 149 0.11 -8.31 -22.03
N GLU A 150 -0.16 -8.97 -23.16
CA GLU A 150 0.72 -10.02 -23.72
C GLU A 150 2.14 -9.51 -24.02
N GLN A 151 2.31 -8.20 -24.21
CA GLN A 151 3.61 -7.56 -24.45
C GLN A 151 4.01 -6.70 -23.23
N PRO A 152 5.28 -6.79 -22.75
CA PRO A 152 5.74 -6.08 -21.55
C PRO A 152 5.64 -4.55 -21.58
N GLN A 153 5.52 -3.95 -22.77
CA GLN A 153 5.46 -2.49 -22.95
C GLN A 153 4.06 -1.98 -23.34
N VAL A 154 3.07 -2.88 -23.30
CA VAL A 154 1.69 -2.56 -23.63
C VAL A 154 0.86 -2.76 -22.38
N TRP A 155 0.08 -1.73 -22.03
CA TRP A 155 -0.85 -1.79 -20.93
C TRP A 155 -1.92 -2.87 -21.15
N ASP A 156 -2.27 -3.58 -20.08
CA ASP A 156 -3.59 -4.19 -20.02
C ASP A 156 -4.67 -3.08 -19.97
N ALA A 157 -5.77 -3.27 -20.70
CA ALA A 157 -6.80 -2.25 -20.83
C ALA A 157 -7.51 -1.96 -19.50
N ARG A 158 -7.74 -2.98 -18.66
CA ARG A 158 -8.40 -2.83 -17.36
C ARG A 158 -7.46 -2.13 -16.39
N ALA A 159 -6.19 -2.54 -16.35
CA ALA A 159 -5.18 -1.92 -15.50
C ALA A 159 -4.93 -0.45 -15.85
N LEU A 160 -4.90 -0.10 -17.15
CA LEU A 160 -4.77 1.30 -17.59
C LEU A 160 -5.95 2.14 -17.13
N ASN A 161 -7.18 1.68 -17.39
CA ASN A 161 -8.39 2.40 -17.00
C ASN A 161 -8.42 2.62 -15.48
N ARG A 162 -8.17 1.57 -14.70
CA ARG A 162 -8.13 1.64 -13.23
C ARG A 162 -7.04 2.60 -12.71
N SER A 163 -5.88 2.61 -13.37
CA SER A 163 -4.78 3.53 -13.04
C SER A 163 -5.16 4.98 -13.29
N VAL A 164 -5.77 5.27 -14.45
CA VAL A 164 -6.22 6.62 -14.82
C VAL A 164 -7.32 7.10 -13.88
N GLU A 165 -8.33 6.26 -13.62
CA GLU A 165 -9.41 6.51 -12.65
C GLU A 165 -8.87 6.84 -11.25
N GLY A 166 -7.92 6.05 -10.75
CA GLY A 166 -7.31 6.25 -9.45
C GLY A 166 -6.49 7.54 -9.37
N VAL A 167 -5.70 7.86 -10.41
CA VAL A 167 -4.93 9.10 -10.48
C VAL A 167 -5.87 10.31 -10.51
N LEU A 168 -6.93 10.28 -11.33
CA LEU A 168 -7.93 11.35 -11.37
C LEU A 168 -8.59 11.54 -10.02
N ALA A 169 -8.95 10.45 -9.33
CA ALA A 169 -9.55 10.51 -8.01
C ALA A 169 -8.62 11.20 -6.99
N ILE A 170 -7.32 10.87 -7.00
CA ILE A 170 -6.31 11.55 -6.15
C ILE A 170 -6.22 13.05 -6.47
N LEU A 171 -6.24 13.43 -7.76
CA LEU A 171 -6.15 14.83 -8.16
C LEU A 171 -7.39 15.63 -7.74
N LEU A 172 -8.58 15.04 -7.90
CA LEU A 172 -9.86 15.64 -7.52
C LEU A 172 -9.99 15.76 -5.99
N SER A 173 -9.62 14.71 -5.24
CA SER A 173 -9.65 14.72 -3.77
C SER A 173 -8.74 15.80 -3.17
N LEU A 174 -7.55 15.99 -3.77
CA LEU A 174 -6.59 17.01 -3.37
C LEU A 174 -6.86 18.39 -3.98
N LYS A 175 -7.85 18.50 -4.87
CA LYS A 175 -8.19 19.71 -5.64
C LYS A 175 -6.98 20.29 -6.38
N LYS A 176 -6.30 19.44 -7.16
CA LYS A 176 -5.09 19.80 -7.92
C LYS A 176 -5.30 19.56 -9.41
N LYS A 177 -5.05 20.60 -10.20
CA LYS A 177 -4.93 20.52 -11.67
C LYS A 177 -3.44 20.61 -12.04
N PRO A 178 -2.78 19.48 -12.33
CA PRO A 178 -1.33 19.45 -12.47
C PRO A 178 -0.86 19.75 -13.90
N LEU A 179 0.41 20.15 -14.02
CA LEU A 179 1.21 19.91 -15.21
C LEU A 179 1.73 18.48 -15.18
N ILE A 180 1.48 17.72 -16.25
CA ILE A 180 1.84 16.30 -16.31
C ILE A 180 3.23 16.14 -16.95
N ARG A 181 4.13 15.50 -16.22
CA ARG A 181 5.43 15.04 -16.72
C ARG A 181 5.49 13.52 -16.62
N TYR A 182 6.19 12.90 -17.55
CA TYR A 182 6.38 11.47 -17.56
C TYR A 182 7.78 11.11 -18.05
N GLU A 183 8.23 9.93 -17.67
CA GLU A 183 9.49 9.37 -18.12
C GLU A 183 9.46 9.10 -19.63
N ARG A 184 10.38 9.73 -20.38
CA ARG A 184 10.35 9.76 -21.85
C ARG A 184 10.50 8.38 -22.47
N GLN A 185 11.25 7.50 -21.82
CA GLN A 185 11.60 6.17 -22.32
C GLN A 185 10.56 5.11 -21.99
N SER A 186 9.60 5.40 -21.09
CA SER A 186 8.52 4.49 -20.76
C SER A 186 7.29 4.74 -21.63
N PRO A 187 6.95 3.83 -22.56
CA PRO A 187 5.69 3.92 -23.31
C PRO A 187 4.48 3.78 -22.38
N LEU A 188 4.62 3.03 -21.28
CA LEU A 188 3.58 2.85 -20.28
C LEU A 188 3.27 4.18 -19.56
N ALA A 189 4.31 4.87 -19.07
CA ALA A 189 4.17 6.17 -18.42
C ALA A 189 3.56 7.22 -19.37
N LYS A 190 4.01 7.25 -20.63
CA LYS A 190 3.45 8.13 -21.66
C LYS A 190 1.96 7.89 -21.90
N LYS A 191 1.53 6.62 -21.94
CA LYS A 191 0.13 6.27 -22.17
C LYS A 191 -0.75 6.77 -21.03
N VAL A 192 -0.38 6.49 -19.77
CA VAL A 192 -1.12 7.02 -18.60
C VAL A 192 -1.15 8.55 -18.61
N ALA A 193 -0.01 9.20 -18.87
CA ALA A 193 0.06 10.66 -18.91
C ALA A 193 -0.90 11.26 -19.95
N SER A 194 -0.97 10.65 -21.14
CA SER A 194 -1.84 11.11 -22.23
C SER A 194 -3.32 10.91 -21.91
N GLU A 195 -3.68 9.76 -21.32
CA GLU A 195 -5.07 9.49 -20.92
C GLU A 195 -5.52 10.38 -19.77
N VAL A 196 -4.69 10.59 -18.74
CA VAL A 196 -5.01 11.53 -17.64
C VAL A 196 -5.18 12.95 -18.17
N GLN A 197 -4.31 13.41 -19.07
CA GLN A 197 -4.44 14.71 -19.74
C GLN A 197 -5.78 14.81 -20.50
N TYR A 198 -6.12 13.77 -21.28
CA TYR A 198 -7.35 13.72 -22.07
C TYR A 198 -8.59 13.79 -21.17
N GLN A 199 -8.63 13.00 -20.09
CA GLN A 199 -9.77 12.98 -19.16
C GLN A 199 -9.92 14.30 -18.40
N ILE A 200 -8.82 14.94 -17.98
CA ILE A 200 -8.88 16.31 -17.41
C ILE A 200 -9.48 17.31 -18.41
N GLY A 201 -9.22 17.12 -19.71
CA GLY A 201 -9.79 17.94 -20.78
C GLY A 201 -11.30 17.74 -20.96
N GLN A 202 -11.77 16.49 -20.90
CA GLN A 202 -13.19 16.14 -21.00
C GLN A 202 -13.98 16.65 -19.78
N GLU A 203 -13.44 16.40 -18.58
CA GLU A 203 -14.06 16.75 -17.29
C GLU A 203 -13.63 18.15 -16.80
N GLY A 204 -13.42 19.09 -17.73
CA GLY A 204 -12.78 20.38 -17.44
C GLY A 204 -13.44 21.19 -16.32
N GLN A 205 -14.76 21.03 -16.12
CA GLN A 205 -15.52 21.69 -15.04
C GLN A 205 -15.14 21.15 -13.65
N LEU A 206 -14.90 19.85 -13.50
CA LEU A 206 -14.50 19.24 -12.23
C LEU A 206 -13.10 19.71 -11.79
N PHE A 207 -12.26 20.12 -12.75
CA PHE A 207 -10.92 20.63 -12.51
C PHE A 207 -10.81 22.16 -12.50
N ASP A 208 -11.93 22.90 -12.44
CA ASP A 208 -11.93 24.36 -12.36
C ASP A 208 -11.63 24.84 -10.92
N PHE A 209 -10.41 24.58 -10.48
CA PHE A 209 -9.91 25.01 -9.17
C PHE A 209 -9.31 26.41 -9.23
N ARG A 210 -9.19 27.05 -8.07
CA ARG A 210 -8.44 28.30 -7.94
C ARG A 210 -7.02 28.12 -8.48
N LYS A 211 -6.65 28.93 -9.47
CA LYS A 211 -5.30 28.92 -10.06
C LYS A 211 -4.28 29.26 -8.98
N ALA A 212 -3.26 28.43 -8.88
CA ALA A 212 -2.07 28.69 -8.06
C ALA A 212 -1.02 29.43 -8.91
N ASP A 213 -0.18 30.25 -8.27
CA ASP A 213 0.92 30.95 -8.94
C ASP A 213 1.89 29.96 -9.59
N THR A 214 2.19 28.87 -8.87
CA THR A 214 2.96 27.73 -9.39
C THR A 214 2.02 26.53 -9.50
N PRO A 215 1.80 25.99 -10.71
CA PRO A 215 0.95 24.83 -10.89
C PRO A 215 1.60 23.58 -10.27
N PRO A 216 0.82 22.68 -9.65
CA PRO A 216 1.35 21.42 -9.14
C PRO A 216 1.85 20.55 -10.30
N ILE A 217 2.79 19.64 -10.02
CA ILE A 217 3.34 18.72 -11.03
C ILE A 217 2.90 17.30 -10.68
N LEU A 218 2.35 16.59 -11.66
CA LEU A 218 2.17 15.15 -11.60
C LEU A 218 3.33 14.52 -12.39
N LEU A 219 4.19 13.77 -11.71
CA LEU A 219 5.29 13.03 -12.32
C LEU A 219 4.93 11.55 -12.39
N ILE A 220 4.92 10.98 -13.59
CA ILE A 220 4.65 9.56 -13.83
C ILE A 220 5.97 8.88 -14.19
N VAL A 221 6.36 7.90 -13.38
CA VAL A 221 7.61 7.14 -13.52
C VAL A 221 7.30 5.66 -13.70
N ASP A 222 8.16 4.96 -14.43
CA ASP A 222 8.10 3.51 -14.58
C ASP A 222 8.98 2.84 -13.53
N ARG A 223 8.52 1.74 -12.92
CA ARG A 223 9.34 1.02 -11.94
C ARG A 223 10.60 0.44 -12.60
N MET A 224 10.56 0.12 -13.89
CA MET A 224 11.72 -0.44 -14.59
C MET A 224 12.89 0.53 -14.72
N SER A 225 12.68 1.83 -14.46
CA SER A 225 13.77 2.83 -14.42
C SER A 225 14.69 2.65 -13.21
N ASP A 226 14.15 2.08 -12.12
CA ASP A 226 14.83 1.77 -10.86
C ASP A 226 14.31 0.41 -10.31
N PRO A 227 14.86 -0.70 -10.83
CA PRO A 227 14.58 -2.04 -10.33
C PRO A 227 15.36 -2.37 -9.05
N VAL A 228 16.32 -1.54 -8.63
CA VAL A 228 17.21 -1.80 -7.48
C VAL A 228 16.47 -1.55 -6.17
N THR A 229 15.85 -0.38 -6.01
CA THR A 229 15.14 0.01 -4.77
C THR A 229 14.18 -1.05 -4.20
N PRO A 230 13.28 -1.70 -4.98
CA PRO A 230 12.37 -2.71 -4.43
C PRO A 230 13.06 -4.02 -4.01
N LEU A 231 14.33 -4.25 -4.39
CA LEU A 231 15.09 -5.45 -4.04
C LEU A 231 15.91 -5.28 -2.74
N LEU A 232 16.18 -4.04 -2.32
CA LEU A 232 17.00 -3.75 -1.15
C LEU A 232 16.24 -4.03 0.15
N THR A 233 16.93 -4.62 1.12
CA THR A 233 16.44 -4.77 2.49
C THR A 233 16.24 -3.40 3.13
N GLN A 234 15.06 -3.19 3.70
CA GLN A 234 14.64 -1.96 4.31
C GLN A 234 14.89 -1.96 5.82
N TRP A 235 15.43 -0.86 6.32
CA TRP A 235 15.81 -0.70 7.73
C TRP A 235 14.98 0.33 8.49
N THR A 236 14.05 1.01 7.81
CA THR A 236 13.11 1.94 8.45
C THR A 236 11.88 1.21 8.96
N TYR A 237 11.29 1.67 10.06
CA TYR A 237 10.28 0.88 10.79
C TYR A 237 9.12 0.39 9.92
N GLN A 238 8.42 1.28 9.21
CA GLN A 238 7.27 0.90 8.37
C GLN A 238 7.68 -0.05 7.23
N ALA A 239 8.79 0.26 6.55
CA ALA A 239 9.24 -0.49 5.39
C ALA A 239 9.71 -1.89 5.80
N MET A 240 10.45 -1.99 6.91
CA MET A 240 10.95 -3.24 7.46
C MET A 240 9.81 -4.15 7.94
N VAL A 241 8.76 -3.60 8.57
CA VAL A 241 7.56 -4.37 8.92
C VAL A 241 6.89 -4.90 7.65
N HIS A 242 6.72 -4.06 6.63
CA HIS A 242 6.10 -4.49 5.37
C HIS A 242 6.92 -5.57 4.65
N GLU A 243 8.24 -5.49 4.70
CA GLU A 243 9.13 -6.46 4.05
C GLU A 243 9.17 -7.81 4.75
N LEU A 244 9.35 -7.81 6.08
CA LEU A 244 9.60 -9.05 6.83
C LEU A 244 8.34 -9.75 7.30
N ILE A 245 7.26 -9.00 7.53
CA ILE A 245 6.01 -9.51 8.10
C ILE A 245 4.84 -9.29 7.14
N GLY A 246 4.82 -8.14 6.46
CA GLY A 246 3.73 -7.73 5.58
C GLY A 246 2.76 -6.78 6.28
N ILE A 247 2.38 -5.72 5.56
CA ILE A 247 1.28 -4.83 5.95
C ILE A 247 0.21 -4.96 4.88
N VAL A 248 -0.94 -5.53 5.27
CA VAL A 248 -2.10 -5.70 4.38
C VAL A 248 -3.25 -4.91 4.97
N ASN A 249 -3.72 -3.89 4.25
CA ASN A 249 -4.84 -3.04 4.68
C ASN A 249 -4.64 -2.41 6.07
N GLY A 250 -3.39 -2.01 6.36
CA GLY A 250 -3.02 -1.43 7.67
C GLY A 250 -2.93 -2.44 8.80
N ARG A 251 -2.96 -3.75 8.50
CA ARG A 251 -2.88 -4.84 9.47
C ARG A 251 -1.63 -5.69 9.26
N VAL A 252 -1.16 -6.27 10.37
CA VAL A 252 0.01 -7.15 10.44
C VAL A 252 -0.42 -8.44 11.16
N ASP A 253 -0.22 -9.57 10.49
CA ASP A 253 -0.52 -10.89 11.04
C ASP A 253 0.73 -11.46 11.74
N LEU A 254 0.62 -11.72 13.03
CA LEU A 254 1.63 -12.38 13.87
C LEU A 254 1.16 -13.74 14.40
N SER A 255 0.13 -14.34 13.79
CA SER A 255 -0.40 -15.65 14.19
C SER A 255 0.63 -16.78 14.14
N TYR A 256 1.67 -16.64 13.31
CA TYR A 256 2.76 -17.61 13.18
C TYR A 256 3.80 -17.52 14.32
N VAL A 257 3.79 -16.44 15.10
CA VAL A 257 4.71 -16.26 16.23
C VAL A 257 4.24 -17.13 17.40
N LYS A 258 5.03 -18.15 17.77
CA LYS A 258 4.64 -19.21 18.72
C LYS A 258 4.16 -18.68 20.08
N ASP A 259 4.74 -17.57 20.54
CA ASP A 259 4.42 -16.94 21.82
C ASP A 259 3.51 -15.70 21.66
N ALA A 260 2.97 -15.44 20.46
CA ALA A 260 2.05 -14.33 20.26
C ALA A 260 0.71 -14.62 20.93
N ARG A 261 0.37 -13.76 21.89
CA ARG A 261 -0.93 -13.73 22.56
C ARG A 261 -2.05 -13.53 21.53
N PRO A 262 -3.24 -14.10 21.75
CA PRO A 262 -4.37 -13.99 20.81
C PRO A 262 -4.69 -12.55 20.38
N GLU A 263 -4.58 -11.60 21.33
CA GLU A 263 -4.82 -10.16 21.12
C GLU A 263 -3.75 -9.46 20.26
N LEU A 264 -2.59 -10.08 20.05
CA LEU A 264 -1.46 -9.55 19.27
C LEU A 264 -1.25 -10.32 17.96
N ARG A 265 -2.15 -11.26 17.63
CA ARG A 265 -2.06 -12.02 16.37
C ARG A 265 -2.46 -11.19 15.17
N ASP A 266 -3.35 -10.22 15.33
CA ASP A 266 -3.72 -9.28 14.27
C ASP A 266 -3.57 -7.86 14.81
N ILE A 267 -2.56 -7.15 14.32
CA ILE A 267 -2.16 -5.84 14.81
C ILE A 267 -2.49 -4.77 13.77
N VAL A 268 -3.17 -3.71 14.20
CA VAL A 268 -3.43 -2.52 13.38
C VAL A 268 -2.28 -1.51 13.52
N LEU A 269 -1.70 -1.11 12.39
CA LEU A 269 -0.73 -0.03 12.24
C LEU A 269 -1.36 1.13 11.46
N SER A 270 -1.71 2.20 12.17
CA SER A 270 -2.28 3.41 11.58
C SER A 270 -1.53 4.63 12.11
N CYS A 271 -0.94 5.41 11.20
CA CYS A 271 -0.29 6.66 11.59
C CYS A 271 -1.28 7.65 12.19
N GLU A 272 -2.59 7.55 11.93
CA GLU A 272 -3.58 8.48 12.47
C GLU A 272 -3.89 8.26 13.94
N HIS A 273 -4.06 6.99 14.32
CA HIS A 273 -4.52 6.61 15.66
C HIS A 273 -3.39 6.23 16.62
N ASP A 274 -2.16 6.15 16.12
CA ASP A 274 -0.98 5.75 16.89
C ASP A 274 0.14 6.79 16.81
N THR A 275 0.32 7.50 17.92
CA THR A 275 1.34 8.55 18.03
C THR A 275 2.76 8.00 17.99
N PHE A 276 3.00 6.84 18.62
CA PHE A 276 4.31 6.22 18.63
C PHE A 276 4.69 5.79 17.22
N TYR A 277 3.79 5.08 16.52
CA TYR A 277 4.03 4.70 15.14
C TYR A 277 4.27 5.90 14.22
N ARG A 278 3.43 6.95 14.30
CA ARG A 278 3.58 8.17 13.49
C ARG A 278 4.97 8.82 13.64
N GLN A 279 5.51 8.85 14.85
CA GLN A 279 6.82 9.46 15.13
C GLN A 279 8.00 8.58 14.70
N ASN A 280 7.82 7.26 14.73
CA ASN A 280 8.91 6.30 14.52
C ASN A 280 8.88 5.60 13.15
N MET A 281 7.81 5.75 12.36
CA MET A 281 7.59 4.97 11.12
C MET A 281 8.72 5.07 10.09
N PHE A 282 9.49 6.16 10.10
CA PHE A 282 10.60 6.39 9.16
C PHE A 282 11.98 6.35 9.81
N LEU A 283 12.07 6.07 11.12
CA LEU A 283 13.35 5.91 11.80
C LEU A 283 13.93 4.53 11.53
N ASP A 284 15.26 4.45 11.54
CA ASP A 284 15.95 3.17 11.43
C ASP A 284 15.79 2.31 12.70
N LEU A 285 16.16 1.04 12.59
CA LEU A 285 16.03 0.07 13.67
C LEU A 285 16.82 0.46 14.95
N GLY A 286 17.95 1.16 14.81
CA GLY A 286 18.77 1.61 15.93
C GLY A 286 18.04 2.69 16.75
N ASP A 287 17.62 3.76 16.08
CA ASP A 287 16.86 4.84 16.70
C ASP A 287 15.51 4.36 17.24
N LEU A 288 14.82 3.45 16.53
CA LEU A 288 13.61 2.80 17.00
C LEU A 288 13.83 2.02 18.30
N GLY A 289 14.96 1.31 18.41
CA GLY A 289 15.37 0.56 19.61
C GLY A 289 15.60 1.46 20.82
N ALA A 290 16.19 2.64 20.62
CA ALA A 290 16.35 3.64 21.68
C ALA A 290 14.98 4.21 22.11
N ASN A 291 14.14 4.59 21.14
CA ASN A 291 12.83 5.18 21.40
C ASN A 291 11.86 4.21 22.08
N ILE A 292 11.88 2.91 21.73
CA ILE A 292 11.04 1.92 22.42
C ILE A 292 11.47 1.72 23.86
N LYS A 293 12.78 1.77 24.15
CA LYS A 293 13.30 1.72 25.52
C LYS A 293 12.80 2.90 26.34
N THR A 294 12.95 4.12 25.84
CA THR A 294 12.40 5.33 26.48
C THR A 294 10.89 5.22 26.67
N TYR A 295 10.18 4.70 25.66
CA TYR A 295 8.73 4.51 25.74
C TYR A 295 8.33 3.53 26.86
N VAL A 296 9.10 2.47 27.10
CA VAL A 296 8.84 1.56 28.24
C VAL A 296 9.24 2.21 29.57
N GLU A 297 10.37 2.91 29.63
CA GLU A 297 10.85 3.61 30.84
C GLU A 297 9.89 4.70 31.33
N GLU A 298 9.33 5.52 30.44
CA GLU A 298 8.33 6.54 30.80
C GLU A 298 7.10 5.95 31.48
N TYR A 299 6.66 4.78 31.03
CA TYR A 299 5.56 4.07 31.66
C TYR A 299 5.99 3.37 32.95
N GLN A 300 7.23 2.89 33.01
CA GLN A 300 7.82 2.30 34.19
C GLN A 300 7.84 3.28 35.37
N VAL A 301 8.26 4.52 35.12
CA VAL A 301 8.30 5.62 36.10
C VAL A 301 6.88 5.95 36.60
N LYS A 302 5.89 6.01 35.70
CA LYS A 302 4.49 6.26 36.06
C LYS A 302 3.93 5.20 37.02
N HIS A 303 4.45 3.97 36.97
CA HIS A 303 3.98 2.83 37.77
C HIS A 303 4.94 2.39 38.89
N LYS A 304 6.03 3.15 39.16
CA LYS A 304 6.95 2.94 40.30
C LYS A 304 7.55 1.52 40.40
N SER A 305 7.95 0.93 39.29
CA SER A 305 8.72 -0.34 39.33
C SER A 305 10.22 -0.08 39.28
N ASN A 306 11.03 -0.93 39.92
CA ASN A 306 12.49 -0.79 40.04
C ASN A 306 13.30 -1.73 39.12
N MET A 307 12.66 -2.34 38.12
CA MET A 307 13.33 -3.29 37.23
C MET A 307 14.29 -2.57 36.29
N GLN A 308 15.50 -3.07 36.06
CA GLN A 308 16.38 -2.51 35.04
C GLN A 308 16.02 -3.07 33.67
N ILE A 309 15.83 -2.18 32.69
CA ILE A 309 15.43 -2.54 31.32
C ILE A 309 16.57 -2.18 30.38
N GLU A 310 17.32 -3.18 29.92
CA GLU A 310 18.46 -2.98 29.00
C GLU A 310 18.20 -3.56 27.61
N SER A 311 17.38 -4.60 27.50
CA SER A 311 17.09 -5.28 26.23
C SER A 311 15.59 -5.39 25.92
N ILE A 312 15.26 -5.69 24.66
CA ILE A 312 13.88 -5.99 24.22
C ILE A 312 13.33 -7.23 24.94
N THR A 313 14.18 -8.19 25.26
CA THR A 313 13.81 -9.37 26.05
C THR A 313 13.38 -8.97 27.46
N ASP A 314 14.09 -8.02 28.09
CA ASP A 314 13.73 -7.52 29.42
C ASP A 314 12.42 -6.73 29.37
N MET A 315 12.18 -5.96 28.30
CA MET A 315 10.91 -5.28 28.06
C MET A 315 9.73 -6.27 27.94
N LYS A 316 9.93 -7.40 27.24
CA LYS A 316 8.91 -8.46 27.15
C LYS A 316 8.63 -9.08 28.52
N ARG A 317 9.67 -9.43 29.29
CA ARG A 317 9.53 -9.96 30.66
C ARG A 317 8.82 -8.99 31.60
N PHE A 318 9.18 -7.71 31.53
CA PHE A 318 8.51 -6.66 32.30
C PHE A 318 6.99 -6.65 32.04
N MET A 319 6.60 -6.73 30.78
CA MET A 319 5.18 -6.80 30.40
C MET A 319 4.50 -8.10 30.85
N GLU A 320 5.27 -9.18 31.00
CA GLU A 320 4.77 -10.45 31.52
C GLU A 320 4.49 -10.36 33.03
N ASP A 321 5.40 -9.77 33.79
CA ASP A 321 5.33 -9.67 35.25
C ASP A 321 4.24 -8.70 35.76
N TYR A 322 3.80 -7.77 34.91
CA TYR A 322 2.78 -6.76 35.27
C TYR A 322 1.54 -6.84 34.35
N PRO A 323 0.55 -7.70 34.63
CA PRO A 323 -0.64 -7.84 33.79
C PRO A 323 -1.52 -6.59 33.73
N ASP A 324 -1.54 -5.76 34.77
CA ASP A 324 -2.29 -4.50 34.78
C ASP A 324 -1.70 -3.46 33.83
N PHE A 325 -0.38 -3.52 33.57
CA PHE A 325 0.29 -2.74 32.53
C PHE A 325 -0.26 -3.06 31.14
N ARG A 326 -0.64 -4.33 30.91
CA ARG A 326 -1.19 -4.81 29.62
C ARG A 326 -2.56 -4.18 29.32
N LYS A 327 -3.41 -4.03 30.33
CA LYS A 327 -4.78 -3.49 30.19
C LYS A 327 -4.80 -1.98 29.92
N LEU A 328 -3.83 -1.24 30.45
CA LEU A 328 -3.73 0.22 30.27
C LEU A 328 -2.82 0.65 29.10
N SER A 329 -1.89 -0.20 28.65
CA SER A 329 -0.92 0.16 27.59
C SER A 329 -0.81 -0.89 26.48
N GLY A 330 -1.92 -1.11 25.77
CA GLY A 330 -1.95 -1.94 24.57
C GLY A 330 -0.98 -1.46 23.48
N ASN A 331 -0.75 -0.14 23.37
CA ASN A 331 0.13 0.42 22.35
C ASN A 331 1.63 0.12 22.59
N VAL A 332 2.11 0.23 23.83
CA VAL A 332 3.49 -0.16 24.17
C VAL A 332 3.68 -1.65 23.90
N THR A 333 2.74 -2.47 24.36
CA THR A 333 2.78 -3.93 24.19
C THR A 333 2.87 -4.33 22.72
N LYS A 334 2.08 -3.67 21.87
CA LYS A 334 2.08 -3.85 20.42
C LYS A 334 3.47 -3.60 19.81
N HIS A 335 4.09 -2.45 20.08
CA HIS A 335 5.37 -2.09 19.48
C HIS A 335 6.55 -2.91 20.01
N VAL A 336 6.58 -3.21 21.31
CA VAL A 336 7.61 -4.11 21.88
C VAL A 336 7.54 -5.50 21.24
N THR A 337 6.33 -5.99 20.98
CA THR A 337 6.14 -7.30 20.32
C THR A 337 6.62 -7.26 18.87
N LEU A 338 6.22 -6.24 18.10
CA LEU A 338 6.65 -6.07 16.71
C LEU A 338 8.16 -5.90 16.58
N VAL A 339 8.77 -4.99 17.35
CA VAL A 339 10.22 -4.75 17.30
C VAL A 339 10.98 -5.99 17.73
N GLY A 340 10.50 -6.70 18.76
CA GLY A 340 11.11 -7.96 19.17
C GLY A 340 11.03 -9.06 18.09
N GLU A 341 9.97 -9.09 17.30
CA GLU A 341 9.86 -10.01 16.16
C GLU A 341 10.78 -9.60 15.02
N LEU A 342 10.88 -8.30 14.69
CA LEU A 342 11.83 -7.79 13.70
C LEU A 342 13.27 -8.15 14.07
N SER A 343 13.68 -7.90 15.32
CA SER A 343 15.03 -8.26 15.79
C SER A 343 15.30 -9.76 15.71
N ARG A 344 14.30 -10.61 15.99
CA ARG A 344 14.42 -12.06 15.86
C ARG A 344 14.65 -12.46 14.39
N LEU A 345 13.83 -11.94 13.47
CA LEU A 345 13.94 -12.23 12.04
C LEU A 345 15.28 -11.76 11.45
N VAL A 346 15.75 -10.57 11.82
CA VAL A 346 17.07 -10.06 11.40
C VAL A 346 18.19 -11.00 11.83
N GLY A 347 18.16 -11.46 13.09
CA GLY A 347 19.17 -12.37 13.62
C GLY A 347 19.14 -13.75 12.96
N GLU A 348 17.94 -14.35 12.85
CA GLU A 348 17.77 -15.70 12.30
C GLU A 348 18.12 -15.78 10.81
N GLN A 349 17.73 -14.76 10.04
CA GLN A 349 17.96 -14.72 8.59
C GLN A 349 19.29 -14.05 8.20
N GLN A 350 20.09 -13.64 9.19
CA GLN A 350 21.39 -12.96 9.01
C GLN A 350 21.30 -11.72 8.10
N LEU A 351 20.23 -10.94 8.24
CA LEU A 351 19.92 -9.84 7.32
C LEU A 351 20.94 -8.69 7.35
N MET A 352 21.74 -8.56 8.41
CA MET A 352 22.83 -7.58 8.47
C MET A 352 23.89 -7.85 7.39
N ALA A 353 24.32 -9.10 7.23
CA ALA A 353 25.31 -9.49 6.24
C ALA A 353 24.75 -9.42 4.81
N VAL A 354 23.48 -9.80 4.65
CA VAL A 354 22.76 -9.67 3.38
C VAL A 354 22.66 -8.19 2.99
N GLY A 355 22.14 -7.35 3.89
CA GLY A 355 21.95 -5.93 3.66
C GLY A 355 23.25 -5.18 3.35
N GLU A 356 24.37 -5.52 4.02
CA GLU A 356 25.68 -4.96 3.71
C GLU A 356 26.09 -5.25 2.26
N LEU A 357 25.96 -6.51 1.80
CA LEU A 357 26.28 -6.86 0.42
C LEU A 357 25.31 -6.21 -0.58
N GLU A 358 24.01 -6.12 -0.26
CA GLU A 358 23.03 -5.43 -1.10
C GLU A 358 23.42 -3.96 -1.33
N GLN A 359 23.84 -3.26 -0.28
CA GLN A 359 24.31 -1.87 -0.39
C GLN A 359 25.60 -1.77 -1.21
N ASN A 360 26.55 -2.69 -1.01
CA ASN A 360 27.78 -2.72 -1.79
C ASN A 360 27.49 -2.94 -3.29
N LEU A 361 26.64 -3.91 -3.62
CA LEU A 361 26.22 -4.19 -5.00
C LEU A 361 25.50 -3.00 -5.66
N ALA A 362 24.75 -2.22 -4.89
CA ALA A 362 24.00 -1.08 -5.38
C ALA A 362 24.87 0.19 -5.54
N ALA A 363 25.83 0.43 -4.64
CA ALA A 363 26.49 1.74 -4.53
C ALA A 363 28.01 1.73 -4.73
N VAL A 364 28.68 0.58 -4.64
CA VAL A 364 30.14 0.47 -4.63
C VAL A 364 30.62 -0.30 -5.86
N ASP A 365 31.71 0.14 -6.48
CA ASP A 365 32.36 -0.59 -7.58
C ASP A 365 33.48 -1.48 -7.03
N SER A 366 33.15 -2.73 -6.68
CA SER A 366 34.08 -3.68 -6.07
C SER A 366 33.81 -5.13 -6.49
N HIS A 367 33.66 -5.36 -7.80
CA HIS A 367 33.25 -6.64 -8.40
C HIS A 367 33.90 -7.89 -7.77
N ALA A 368 35.23 -7.91 -7.62
CA ALA A 368 35.95 -9.09 -7.13
C ALA A 368 35.72 -9.38 -5.63
N THR A 369 35.41 -8.35 -4.84
CA THR A 369 35.08 -8.50 -3.42
C THR A 369 33.62 -8.92 -3.27
N ASP A 370 32.73 -8.26 -4.00
CA ASP A 370 31.29 -8.53 -3.98
C ASP A 370 30.99 -9.95 -4.47
N LEU A 371 31.65 -10.41 -5.53
CA LEU A 371 31.48 -11.76 -6.06
C LEU A 371 31.88 -12.83 -5.04
N ARG A 372 32.99 -12.63 -4.33
CA ARG A 372 33.45 -13.57 -3.29
C ARG A 372 32.49 -13.58 -2.10
N ALA A 373 32.03 -12.41 -1.66
CA ALA A 373 31.04 -12.30 -0.58
C ALA A 373 29.72 -12.96 -0.98
N LEU A 374 29.27 -12.75 -2.21
CA LEU A 374 28.05 -13.36 -2.75
C LEU A 374 28.13 -14.88 -2.75
N GLN A 375 29.21 -15.45 -3.31
CA GLN A 375 29.42 -16.89 -3.33
C GLN A 375 29.39 -17.50 -1.92
N ALA A 376 30.03 -16.84 -0.94
CA ALA A 376 29.99 -17.28 0.45
C ALA A 376 28.56 -17.26 1.03
N LEU A 377 27.81 -16.16 0.85
CA LEU A 377 26.44 -16.05 1.36
C LEU A 377 25.46 -17.03 0.70
N LEU A 378 25.66 -17.39 -0.57
CA LEU A 378 24.84 -18.40 -1.24
C LEU A 378 25.00 -19.79 -0.60
N GLU A 379 26.18 -20.12 -0.08
CA GLU A 379 26.47 -21.38 0.59
C GLU A 379 26.09 -21.37 2.09
N THR A 380 25.94 -20.19 2.69
CA THR A 380 25.57 -20.06 4.11
C THR A 380 24.17 -20.63 4.39
N PRO A 381 24.03 -21.56 5.36
CA PRO A 381 22.74 -22.06 5.80
C PRO A 381 22.02 -21.00 6.66
N GLY A 382 20.69 -20.98 6.62
CA GLY A 382 19.86 -20.05 7.40
C GLY A 382 19.48 -18.76 6.68
N ILE A 383 20.20 -18.37 5.62
CA ILE A 383 19.79 -17.26 4.75
C ILE A 383 18.63 -17.73 3.86
N PRO A 384 17.50 -17.00 3.83
CA PRO A 384 16.36 -17.35 2.98
C PRO A 384 16.69 -17.37 1.50
N ASP A 385 16.06 -18.29 0.77
CA ASP A 385 16.15 -18.39 -0.70
C ASP A 385 15.76 -17.09 -1.41
N SER A 386 14.80 -16.34 -0.86
CA SER A 386 14.40 -15.03 -1.38
C SER A 386 15.54 -14.02 -1.28
N ALA A 387 16.25 -13.95 -0.15
CA ALA A 387 17.40 -13.06 0.03
C ALA A 387 18.54 -13.44 -0.91
N LYS A 388 18.84 -14.74 -1.05
CA LYS A 388 19.83 -15.26 -2.01
C LYS A 388 19.50 -14.87 -3.45
N LEU A 389 18.24 -15.01 -3.85
CA LEU A 389 17.77 -14.60 -5.17
C LEU A 389 17.94 -13.08 -5.37
N ARG A 390 17.51 -12.24 -4.41
CA ARG A 390 17.65 -10.78 -4.51
C ARG A 390 19.10 -10.34 -4.70
N LEU A 391 20.04 -10.93 -3.96
CA LEU A 391 21.47 -10.67 -4.12
C LEU A 391 21.95 -10.98 -5.55
N VAL A 392 21.52 -12.10 -6.13
CA VAL A 392 21.86 -12.45 -7.51
C VAL A 392 21.18 -11.52 -8.52
N LEU A 393 19.94 -11.07 -8.26
CA LEU A 393 19.26 -10.08 -9.10
C LEU A 393 20.01 -8.73 -9.09
N LEU A 394 20.44 -8.26 -7.93
CA LEU A 394 21.24 -7.02 -7.80
C LEU A 394 22.58 -7.16 -8.52
N TYR A 395 23.28 -8.29 -8.34
CA TYR A 395 24.50 -8.58 -9.07
C TYR A 395 24.27 -8.58 -10.60
N ALA A 396 23.18 -9.20 -11.05
CA ALA A 396 22.82 -9.24 -12.46
C ALA A 396 22.58 -7.84 -13.03
N LEU A 397 21.80 -7.01 -12.33
CA LEU A 397 21.54 -5.62 -12.72
C LEU A 397 22.84 -4.81 -12.83
N ARG A 398 23.74 -4.94 -11.84
CA ARG A 398 24.98 -4.16 -11.76
C ARG A 398 26.05 -4.62 -12.74
N TYR A 399 26.25 -5.94 -12.86
CA TYR A 399 27.41 -6.55 -13.51
C TYR A 399 27.07 -7.39 -14.75
N GLU A 400 25.89 -7.24 -15.35
CA GLU A 400 25.51 -7.94 -16.60
C GLU A 400 26.53 -7.74 -17.75
N ARG A 401 27.09 -6.53 -17.88
CA ARG A 401 28.04 -6.16 -18.93
C ARG A 401 29.51 -6.28 -18.51
N HIS A 402 29.77 -6.71 -17.27
CA HIS A 402 31.13 -6.79 -16.76
C HIS A 402 31.88 -7.95 -17.46
N PRO A 403 33.13 -7.74 -17.95
CA PRO A 403 33.86 -8.78 -18.69
C PRO A 403 34.05 -10.09 -17.91
N ASN A 404 34.15 -9.98 -16.57
CA ASN A 404 34.29 -11.11 -15.65
C ASN A 404 32.97 -11.44 -14.93
N SER A 405 31.82 -11.19 -15.56
CA SER A 405 30.52 -11.51 -14.96
C SER A 405 30.38 -13.01 -14.72
N ALA A 406 30.08 -13.39 -13.47
CA ALA A 406 29.92 -14.78 -13.06
C ALA A 406 28.45 -15.21 -13.00
N LEU A 407 27.55 -14.51 -13.71
CA LEU A 407 26.10 -14.71 -13.59
C LEU A 407 25.66 -16.18 -13.80
N PRO A 408 26.14 -16.93 -14.82
CA PRO A 408 25.77 -18.34 -14.99
C PRO A 408 26.16 -19.22 -13.79
N GLN A 409 27.33 -18.95 -13.19
CA GLN A 409 27.82 -19.73 -12.04
C GLN A 409 26.98 -19.46 -10.78
N LEU A 410 26.51 -18.22 -10.62
CA LEU A 410 25.63 -17.81 -9.54
C LEU A 410 24.23 -18.39 -9.70
N THR A 411 23.69 -18.44 -10.92
CA THR A 411 22.41 -19.12 -11.19
C THR A 411 22.50 -20.61 -10.95
N ASP A 412 23.61 -21.26 -11.32
CA ASP A 412 23.84 -22.67 -11.03
C ASP A 412 23.98 -22.93 -9.52
N ALA A 413 24.56 -21.99 -8.77
CA ALA A 413 24.64 -22.07 -7.31
C ALA A 413 23.25 -21.99 -6.66
N LEU A 414 22.36 -21.12 -7.15
CA LEU A 414 20.95 -21.08 -6.72
C LEU A 414 20.22 -22.39 -7.02
N ALA A 415 20.46 -22.98 -8.20
CA ALA A 415 19.89 -24.27 -8.58
C ALA A 415 20.33 -25.40 -7.63
N ARG A 416 21.63 -25.44 -7.28
CA ARG A 416 22.16 -26.40 -6.28
C ARG A 416 21.59 -26.17 -4.89
N GLY A 417 21.24 -24.92 -4.55
CA GLY A 417 20.55 -24.56 -3.32
C GLY A 417 19.08 -25.00 -3.24
N GLY A 418 18.52 -25.56 -4.32
CA GLY A 418 17.13 -26.05 -4.35
C GLY A 418 16.10 -25.01 -4.79
N LEU A 419 16.54 -23.86 -5.32
CA LEU A 419 15.62 -22.84 -5.83
C LEU A 419 14.88 -23.35 -7.08
N SER A 420 13.57 -23.11 -7.16
CA SER A 420 12.76 -23.58 -8.29
C SER A 420 13.14 -22.89 -9.61
N GLU A 421 12.97 -23.62 -10.72
CA GLU A 421 13.27 -23.11 -12.07
C GLU A 421 12.50 -21.82 -12.40
N GLY A 422 11.24 -21.73 -11.99
CA GLY A 422 10.43 -20.52 -12.17
C GLY A 422 11.01 -19.29 -11.46
N LYS A 423 11.60 -19.45 -10.26
CA LYS A 423 12.26 -18.34 -9.55
C LYS A 423 13.60 -17.98 -10.19
N MET A 424 14.33 -18.94 -10.72
CA MET A 424 15.59 -18.68 -11.44
C MET A 424 15.35 -17.90 -12.74
N ARG A 425 14.23 -18.18 -13.42
CA ARG A 425 13.83 -17.46 -14.63
C ARG A 425 13.65 -15.95 -14.39
N LEU A 426 13.30 -15.54 -13.16
CA LEU A 426 13.18 -14.13 -12.80
C LEU A 426 14.45 -13.31 -13.07
N VAL A 427 15.64 -13.94 -13.02
CA VAL A 427 16.90 -13.26 -13.37
C VAL A 427 16.88 -12.83 -14.84
N ALA A 428 16.54 -13.75 -15.74
CA ALA A 428 16.47 -13.47 -17.17
C ALA A 428 15.30 -12.51 -17.49
N ASP A 429 14.14 -12.72 -16.88
CA ASP A 429 12.95 -11.89 -17.10
C ASP A 429 13.20 -10.44 -16.62
N LEU A 430 13.87 -10.25 -15.47
CA LEU A 430 14.23 -8.92 -14.96
C LEU A 430 15.20 -8.20 -15.89
N LEU A 431 16.25 -8.85 -16.38
CA LEU A 431 17.19 -8.24 -17.32
C LEU A 431 16.54 -7.89 -18.66
N ALA A 432 15.59 -8.71 -19.12
CA ALA A 432 14.83 -8.45 -20.34
C ALA A 432 13.87 -7.25 -20.18
N ALA A 433 13.28 -7.09 -19.00
CA ALA A 433 12.35 -6.02 -18.67
C ALA A 433 13.05 -4.69 -18.36
N ALA A 434 14.07 -4.71 -17.49
CA ALA A 434 14.85 -3.54 -17.07
C ALA A 434 16.07 -3.36 -17.98
N ARG A 435 15.85 -3.03 -19.25
CA ARG A 435 16.96 -2.83 -20.21
C ARG A 435 17.88 -1.69 -19.74
N PRO A 436 19.21 -1.80 -19.90
CA PRO A 436 20.14 -0.76 -19.44
C PRO A 436 19.84 0.63 -20.00
N GLU A 437 19.42 0.70 -21.26
CA GLU A 437 19.00 1.94 -21.94
C GLU A 437 17.84 2.67 -21.23
N GLN A 438 17.04 1.94 -20.44
CA GLN A 438 15.89 2.42 -19.69
C GLN A 438 16.21 2.70 -18.22
N ARG A 439 17.42 2.40 -17.74
CA ARG A 439 17.83 2.63 -16.35
C ARG A 439 18.32 4.06 -16.17
N ALA A 440 17.90 4.70 -15.09
CA ALA A 440 18.20 6.11 -14.83
C ALA A 440 19.71 6.39 -14.67
N GLU A 441 20.48 5.41 -14.17
CA GLU A 441 21.93 5.53 -13.90
C GLU A 441 22.79 5.63 -15.16
N ASP A 442 22.28 5.17 -16.31
CA ASP A 442 23.01 5.17 -17.59
C ASP A 442 22.86 6.51 -18.36
N HIS A 443 22.10 7.49 -17.83
CA HIS A 443 21.84 8.77 -18.50
C HIS A 443 22.76 9.89 -17.98
N GLY A 444 23.59 10.45 -18.87
CA GLY A 444 24.57 11.50 -18.54
C GLY A 444 24.04 12.91 -18.30
N ASP A 445 22.77 13.21 -18.63
CA ASP A 445 22.13 14.51 -18.37
C ASP A 445 20.69 14.35 -17.81
N PRO A 446 20.40 14.80 -16.57
CA PRO A 446 19.06 14.74 -15.97
C PRO A 446 17.97 15.48 -16.76
N ALA A 447 18.34 16.44 -17.61
CA ALA A 447 17.39 17.27 -18.34
C ALA A 447 16.59 16.51 -19.42
N ASP A 448 17.11 15.39 -19.94
CA ASP A 448 16.51 14.66 -21.07
C ASP A 448 15.65 13.45 -20.66
N VAL A 449 15.55 13.19 -19.35
CA VAL A 449 14.84 12.01 -18.79
C VAL A 449 13.32 12.16 -18.84
N PHE A 450 12.80 13.38 -18.65
CA PHE A 450 11.37 13.62 -18.47
C PHE A 450 10.73 14.49 -19.57
N ALA A 451 9.72 13.94 -20.24
CA ALA A 451 8.91 14.64 -21.23
C ALA A 451 7.70 15.34 -20.59
N ARG A 452 7.06 16.23 -21.37
CA ARG A 452 5.79 16.88 -21.04
C ARG A 452 4.70 16.38 -21.97
N THR A 453 3.47 16.30 -21.48
CA THR A 453 2.29 16.14 -22.34
C THR A 453 2.12 17.38 -23.22
N LYS A 454 1.69 17.19 -24.47
CA LYS A 454 1.37 18.33 -25.36
C LYS A 454 0.01 18.91 -24.93
N HIS A 455 -0.06 20.24 -24.87
CA HIS A 455 -1.28 20.97 -24.55
C HIS A 455 -2.37 20.79 -25.60
#